data_AF-A0A1F9X1M6-F1
#
_entry.id   AF-A0A1F9X1M6-F1
#
_cell.length_a   1.000
_cell.length_b   1.000
_cell.length_c   1.000
_cell.angle_alpha   90.00
_cell.angle_beta   90.00
_cell.angle_gamma   90.00
#
_symmetry.space_group_name_H-M   'P 1'
#
loop_
_entity.id
_entity.type
_entity.pdbx_description
1 polymer ?
#
loop_
_entity_poly.entity_id
_entity_poly.type
_entity_poly.pdbx_seq_one_letter_code
_entity_poly.pdbx_strand_id
1 'polypeptide(L)'
;MAPRFSDKNFTVGGKKLNSYAWMGVVHKWEEPAAEFKVRTLIHETGHALGLPDYYDYKPEVGPAGGVGNIDMMDSNHYDHNCFSKLMLGWISPKLAGQGGEYKLPPAEESAQCLLLAPPGWDMNPFGEFFLVENRRKIGNDTEKGFVGGLLVWHVDARLNQAGTNFLYNNSDTEHKLLKPLEADGLEELEKKLSKNFGFPDYYVKDRVLGPETLPSSRLYDGADSGISLSSLGGNFDVSFRLSFK
;
A
#
# COMPACT_ATOMS: atom_id res chain seq x y z
N MET A 1 8.99 -8.66 8.30
CA MET A 1 8.61 -9.73 9.27
C MET A 1 8.92 -9.18 10.65
N ALA A 2 7.96 -9.14 11.59
CA ALA A 2 8.20 -8.59 12.93
C ALA A 2 9.39 -9.30 13.63
N PRO A 3 10.24 -8.58 14.38
CA PRO A 3 11.40 -9.16 15.02
C PRO A 3 10.97 -10.25 16.01
N ARG A 4 11.69 -11.38 15.96
CA ARG A 4 11.45 -12.52 16.85
C ARG A 4 12.44 -12.52 18.00
N PHE A 5 11.93 -12.84 19.18
CA PHE A 5 12.75 -13.07 20.34
C PHE A 5 13.54 -14.37 20.14
N SER A 6 14.86 -14.27 20.18
CA SER A 6 15.75 -15.37 19.78
C SER A 6 15.81 -16.51 20.80
N ASP A 7 15.64 -16.20 22.09
CA ASP A 7 15.64 -17.21 23.16
C ASP A 7 14.25 -17.81 23.37
N LYS A 8 14.07 -19.03 22.86
CA LYS A 8 12.81 -19.82 22.95
C LYS A 8 12.50 -20.36 24.35
N ASN A 9 13.45 -20.26 25.29
CA ASN A 9 13.30 -20.72 26.67
C ASN A 9 13.00 -19.58 27.65
N PHE A 10 13.22 -18.32 27.25
CA PHE A 10 12.87 -17.18 28.05
C PHE A 10 11.36 -17.12 28.33
N THR A 11 11.00 -16.96 29.59
CA THR A 11 9.61 -16.82 30.02
C THR A 11 9.44 -15.66 30.99
N VAL A 12 8.33 -14.93 30.85
CA VAL A 12 7.88 -13.91 31.81
C VAL A 12 6.47 -14.27 32.24
N GLY A 13 6.26 -14.48 33.55
CA GLY A 13 4.96 -14.92 34.08
C GLY A 13 4.48 -16.25 33.47
N GLY A 14 5.40 -17.17 33.16
CA GLY A 14 5.10 -18.46 32.54
C GLY A 14 4.76 -18.42 31.04
N LYS A 15 4.82 -17.25 30.39
CA LYS A 15 4.58 -17.09 28.95
C LYS A 15 5.89 -16.92 28.20
N LYS A 16 6.00 -17.49 26.99
CA LYS A 16 7.13 -17.29 26.09
C LYS A 16 6.97 -16.02 25.27
N LEU A 17 8.04 -15.24 25.14
CA LEU A 17 8.08 -14.14 24.19
C LEU A 17 8.33 -14.73 22.78
N ASN A 18 7.53 -14.35 21.79
CA ASN A 18 7.69 -14.82 20.41
C ASN A 18 8.10 -13.66 19.50
N SER A 19 7.18 -12.73 19.27
CA SER A 19 7.43 -11.50 18.52
C SER A 19 7.37 -10.30 19.45
N TYR A 20 8.14 -9.26 19.15
CA TYR A 20 8.08 -7.99 19.86
C TYR A 20 8.16 -6.85 18.84
N ALA A 21 7.58 -5.71 19.21
CA ALA A 21 7.88 -4.42 18.58
C ALA A 21 8.63 -3.59 19.62
N TRP A 22 9.57 -2.76 19.19
CA TRP A 22 10.31 -1.87 20.08
C TRP A 22 10.39 -0.49 19.44
N MET A 23 10.41 0.53 20.29
CA MET A 23 10.57 1.90 19.84
C MET A 23 11.62 2.59 20.70
N GLY A 24 12.58 3.26 20.06
CA GLY A 24 13.47 4.17 20.75
C GLY A 24 12.70 5.39 21.24
N VAL A 25 12.62 5.58 22.56
CA VAL A 25 12.01 6.78 23.17
C VAL A 25 12.83 8.05 22.85
N VAL A 26 14.15 7.89 22.69
CA VAL A 26 15.08 8.92 22.27
C VAL A 26 16.05 8.28 21.27
N HIS A 27 16.19 8.84 20.07
CA HIS A 27 17.09 8.27 19.04
C HIS A 27 18.58 8.38 19.47
N LYS A 28 18.92 9.39 20.28
CA LYS A 28 20.23 9.57 20.92
C LYS A 28 20.07 10.29 22.26
N TRP A 29 20.45 9.63 23.34
CA TRP A 29 20.32 10.14 24.71
C TRP A 29 20.97 11.51 24.94
N GLU A 30 22.05 11.82 24.23
CA GLU A 30 22.81 13.07 24.36
C GLU A 30 22.35 14.18 23.41
N GLU A 31 21.35 13.95 22.55
CA GLU A 31 20.81 14.95 21.64
C GLU A 31 19.38 15.34 22.09
N PRO A 32 19.20 16.47 22.81
CA PRO A 32 17.87 16.91 23.28
C PRO A 32 16.84 17.13 22.17
N ALA A 33 17.29 17.30 20.91
CA ALA A 33 16.45 17.40 19.72
C ALA A 33 16.05 16.04 19.13
N ALA A 34 16.57 14.92 19.65
CA ALA A 34 16.16 13.56 19.29
C ALA A 34 14.82 13.19 19.96
N GLU A 35 13.84 14.06 19.77
CA GLU A 35 12.50 13.95 20.34
C GLU A 35 11.81 12.65 19.90
N PHE A 36 10.94 12.17 20.77
CA PHE A 36 10.03 11.07 20.50
C PHE A 36 9.23 11.34 19.21
N LYS A 37 9.37 10.45 18.22
CA LYS A 37 8.67 10.58 16.93
C LYS A 37 7.38 9.77 16.95
N VAL A 38 6.25 10.45 17.17
CA VAL A 38 4.90 9.84 17.14
C VAL A 38 4.69 9.00 15.87
N ARG A 39 5.20 9.45 14.71
CA ARG A 39 5.10 8.72 13.44
C ARG A 39 5.79 7.36 13.46
N THR A 40 6.96 7.27 14.11
CA THR A 40 7.63 5.98 14.34
C THR A 40 6.80 5.08 15.25
N LEU A 41 6.16 5.62 16.30
CA LEU A 41 5.24 4.83 17.11
C LEU A 41 4.09 4.26 16.27
N ILE A 42 3.51 5.06 15.37
CA ILE A 42 2.40 4.62 14.51
C ILE A 42 2.86 3.48 13.59
N HIS A 43 4.02 3.60 12.95
CA HIS A 43 4.60 2.55 12.12
C HIS A 43 4.84 1.24 12.88
N GLU A 44 5.50 1.31 14.05
CA GLU A 44 5.74 0.12 14.88
C GLU A 44 4.44 -0.49 15.42
N THR A 45 3.42 0.34 15.65
CA THR A 45 2.07 -0.14 15.98
C THR A 45 1.46 -0.91 14.81
N GLY A 46 1.68 -0.47 13.57
CA GLY A 46 1.32 -1.23 12.36
C GLY A 46 1.91 -2.63 12.36
N HIS A 47 3.20 -2.79 12.69
CA HIS A 47 3.82 -4.11 12.84
C HIS A 47 3.22 -4.94 13.98
N ALA A 48 2.94 -4.31 15.13
CA ALA A 48 2.30 -4.99 16.25
C ALA A 48 0.91 -5.54 15.88
N LEU A 49 0.23 -4.89 14.94
CA LEU A 49 -1.07 -5.32 14.40
C LEU A 49 -0.95 -6.26 13.18
N GLY A 50 0.25 -6.52 12.67
CA GLY A 50 0.51 -7.51 11.63
C GLY A 50 0.83 -6.96 10.24
N LEU A 51 0.97 -5.64 10.06
CA LEU A 51 1.39 -5.07 8.78
C LEU A 51 2.89 -5.30 8.51
N PRO A 52 3.29 -5.65 7.28
CA PRO A 52 4.69 -5.64 6.88
C PRO A 52 5.12 -4.22 6.51
N ASP A 53 6.43 -4.02 6.38
CA ASP A 53 6.96 -2.85 5.70
C ASP A 53 6.64 -2.87 4.21
N TYR A 54 6.46 -1.69 3.63
CA TYR A 54 6.29 -1.51 2.19
C TYR A 54 7.49 -0.88 1.51
N TYR A 55 8.56 -0.56 2.25
CA TYR A 55 9.85 -0.18 1.66
C TYR A 55 10.69 -1.39 1.28
N ASP A 56 11.72 -1.12 0.48
CA ASP A 56 12.68 -2.11 -0.01
C ASP A 56 13.94 -2.12 0.87
N TYR A 57 14.17 -3.23 1.56
CA TYR A 57 15.37 -3.45 2.40
C TYR A 57 16.59 -3.91 1.61
N LYS A 58 16.38 -4.54 0.45
CA LYS A 58 17.40 -5.26 -0.32
C LYS A 58 17.23 -4.95 -1.80
N PRO A 59 17.55 -3.71 -2.21
CA PRO A 59 17.29 -3.26 -3.57
C PRO A 59 17.96 -4.09 -4.65
N GLU A 60 19.02 -4.83 -4.34
CA GLU A 60 19.72 -5.67 -5.31
C GLU A 60 19.23 -7.13 -5.36
N VAL A 61 18.13 -7.48 -4.67
CA VAL A 61 17.63 -8.86 -4.57
C VAL A 61 16.24 -9.02 -5.19
N GLY A 62 15.26 -8.23 -4.73
CA GLY A 62 13.86 -8.35 -5.14
C GLY A 62 13.41 -7.25 -6.10
N PRO A 63 12.09 -6.99 -6.20
CA PRO A 63 11.58 -5.84 -6.93
C PRO A 63 12.14 -4.55 -6.32
N ALA A 64 12.42 -3.59 -7.17
CA ALA A 64 13.02 -2.34 -6.76
C ALA A 64 12.02 -1.40 -6.06
N GLY A 65 12.47 -0.79 -4.98
CA GLY A 65 11.80 0.35 -4.37
C GLY A 65 10.57 -0.01 -3.53
N GLY A 66 10.13 0.95 -2.73
CA GLY A 66 8.96 0.80 -1.88
C GLY A 66 7.66 1.20 -2.57
N VAL A 67 6.81 1.91 -1.83
CA VAL A 67 5.57 2.50 -2.34
C VAL A 67 5.68 4.02 -2.52
N GLY A 68 6.88 4.58 -2.53
CA GLY A 68 7.13 5.97 -2.93
C GLY A 68 6.91 7.01 -1.83
N ASN A 69 7.20 6.67 -0.58
CA ASN A 69 7.09 7.52 0.60
C ASN A 69 5.65 8.02 0.89
N ILE A 70 4.62 7.49 0.19
CA ILE A 70 3.22 7.89 0.35
C ILE A 70 2.43 7.07 1.37
N ASP A 71 3.12 6.23 2.16
CA ASP A 71 2.50 5.37 3.15
C ASP A 71 3.27 5.32 4.48
N MET A 72 2.50 5.18 5.57
CA MET A 72 3.02 5.04 6.93
C MET A 72 3.98 3.84 7.07
N MET A 73 3.69 2.71 6.41
CA MET A 73 4.53 1.50 6.44
C MET A 73 5.72 1.55 5.47
N ASP A 74 5.90 2.65 4.74
CA ASP A 74 7.05 2.88 3.84
C ASP A 74 8.05 3.87 4.45
N SER A 75 7.55 5.00 4.96
CA SER A 75 8.44 6.10 5.37
C SER A 75 7.98 6.87 6.59
N ASN A 76 7.08 6.30 7.41
CA ASN A 76 6.48 6.97 8.57
C ASN A 76 5.72 8.25 8.18
N HIS A 77 5.38 8.41 6.91
CA HIS A 77 4.70 9.58 6.37
C HIS A 77 3.24 9.28 6.11
N TYR A 78 2.41 10.32 6.20
CA TYR A 78 1.00 10.25 5.79
C TYR A 78 0.17 9.17 6.50
N ASP A 79 -1.04 8.92 6.01
CA ASP A 79 -1.94 7.87 6.47
C ASP A 79 -1.55 6.47 5.97
N HIS A 80 -2.11 5.44 6.58
CA HIS A 80 -2.12 4.08 6.03
C HIS A 80 -3.01 4.02 4.78
N ASN A 81 -2.50 3.37 3.73
CA ASN A 81 -3.24 3.08 2.52
C ASN A 81 -4.41 2.12 2.76
N CYS A 82 -5.28 2.04 1.76
CA CYS A 82 -6.47 1.19 1.81
C CYS A 82 -6.18 -0.32 1.98
N PHE A 83 -5.07 -0.86 1.47
CA PHE A 83 -4.70 -2.27 1.68
C PHE A 83 -4.38 -2.53 3.16
N SER A 84 -3.58 -1.68 3.79
CA SER A 84 -3.30 -1.75 5.23
C SER A 84 -4.58 -1.71 6.05
N LYS A 85 -5.46 -0.75 5.75
CA LYS A 85 -6.73 -0.59 6.47
C LYS A 85 -7.68 -1.77 6.26
N LEU A 86 -7.67 -2.40 5.07
CA LEU A 86 -8.39 -3.64 4.81
C LEU A 86 -7.85 -4.78 5.68
N MET A 87 -6.52 -4.99 5.71
CA MET A 87 -5.88 -6.06 6.49
C MET A 87 -6.13 -5.90 7.99
N LEU A 88 -6.18 -4.67 8.48
CA LEU A 88 -6.49 -4.35 9.88
C LEU A 88 -7.98 -4.39 10.22
N GLY A 89 -8.86 -4.60 9.22
CA GLY A 89 -10.31 -4.59 9.40
C GLY A 89 -10.89 -3.22 9.74
N TRP A 90 -10.16 -2.12 9.46
CA TRP A 90 -10.63 -0.75 9.71
C TRP A 90 -11.61 -0.27 8.64
N ILE A 91 -11.50 -0.84 7.44
CA ILE A 91 -12.42 -0.57 6.33
C ILE A 91 -12.87 -1.88 5.68
N SER A 92 -13.99 -1.81 4.96
CA SER A 92 -14.45 -2.87 4.06
C SER A 92 -14.56 -2.28 2.66
N PRO A 93 -13.55 -2.47 1.79
CA PRO A 93 -13.57 -1.95 0.42
C PRO A 93 -14.81 -2.43 -0.34
N LYS A 94 -15.40 -1.54 -1.12
CA LYS A 94 -16.55 -1.86 -1.96
C LYS A 94 -16.06 -2.56 -3.23
N LEU A 95 -16.59 -3.75 -3.52
CA LEU A 95 -16.30 -4.44 -4.78
C LEU A 95 -16.94 -3.67 -5.95
N ALA A 96 -16.15 -3.33 -6.97
CA ALA A 96 -16.65 -2.79 -8.22
C ALA A 96 -17.16 -3.94 -9.11
N GLY A 97 -18.45 -4.26 -8.99
CA GLY A 97 -19.03 -5.44 -9.64
C GLY A 97 -19.43 -5.30 -11.11
N GLN A 98 -19.32 -4.11 -11.72
CA GLN A 98 -19.69 -3.89 -13.13
C GLN A 98 -19.01 -2.65 -13.71
N GLY A 99 -18.92 -2.59 -15.04
CA GLY A 99 -18.45 -1.38 -15.73
C GLY A 99 -19.40 -0.20 -15.51
N GLY A 100 -18.85 1.01 -15.49
CA GLY A 100 -19.63 2.23 -15.26
C GLY A 100 -18.80 3.40 -14.76
N GLU A 101 -19.47 4.52 -14.50
CA GLU A 101 -18.86 5.69 -13.88
C GLU A 101 -18.97 5.59 -12.35
N TYR A 102 -17.84 5.85 -11.69
CA TYR A 102 -17.69 5.83 -10.24
C TYR A 102 -17.26 7.22 -9.76
N LYS A 103 -17.74 7.59 -8.57
CA LYS A 103 -17.32 8.80 -7.87
C LYS A 103 -16.83 8.39 -6.48
N LEU A 104 -15.59 8.75 -6.16
CA LEU A 104 -14.92 8.36 -4.93
C LEU A 104 -14.56 9.59 -4.11
N PRO A 105 -15.22 9.82 -2.94
CA PRO A 105 -14.82 10.84 -2.00
C PRO A 105 -13.48 10.51 -1.34
N PRO A 106 -12.82 11.49 -0.68
CA PRO A 106 -11.55 11.26 0.01
C PRO A 106 -11.67 10.18 1.10
N ALA A 107 -10.67 9.31 1.17
CA ALA A 107 -10.62 8.18 2.10
C ALA A 107 -10.56 8.64 3.56
N GLU A 108 -9.99 9.82 3.82
CA GLU A 108 -9.82 10.40 5.15
C GLU A 108 -11.15 10.82 5.79
N GLU A 109 -12.16 11.15 4.98
CA GLU A 109 -13.50 11.53 5.47
C GLU A 109 -14.52 10.41 5.35
N SER A 110 -14.38 9.57 4.34
CA SER A 110 -15.42 8.62 3.95
C SER A 110 -15.09 7.16 4.25
N ALA A 111 -13.81 6.86 4.57
CA ALA A 111 -13.27 5.51 4.65
C ALA A 111 -13.53 4.66 3.38
N GLN A 112 -13.81 5.30 2.24
CA GLN A 112 -14.12 4.59 1.00
C GLN A 112 -12.86 4.17 0.26
N CYS A 113 -12.85 2.89 -0.11
CA CYS A 113 -11.93 2.27 -1.04
C CYS A 113 -12.75 1.37 -1.97
N LEU A 114 -12.36 1.31 -3.24
CA LEU A 114 -12.93 0.38 -4.22
C LEU A 114 -11.95 -0.75 -4.49
N LEU A 115 -12.45 -1.98 -4.48
CA LEU A 115 -11.70 -3.17 -4.89
C LEU A 115 -12.10 -3.54 -6.32
N LEU A 116 -11.10 -3.70 -7.18
CA LEU A 116 -11.26 -4.19 -8.55
C LEU A 116 -10.72 -5.62 -8.60
N ALA A 117 -11.63 -6.57 -8.75
CA ALA A 117 -11.32 -7.99 -8.72
C ALA A 117 -11.09 -8.51 -10.15
N PRO A 118 -9.99 -9.22 -10.42
CA PRO A 118 -9.78 -9.87 -11.72
C PRO A 118 -10.77 -11.04 -11.93
N PRO A 119 -10.95 -11.51 -13.17
CA PRO A 119 -11.74 -12.70 -13.47
C PRO A 119 -11.33 -13.89 -12.60
N GLY A 120 -12.31 -14.57 -12.02
CA GLY A 120 -12.08 -15.74 -11.18
C GLY A 120 -11.66 -15.44 -9.73
N TRP A 121 -11.59 -14.17 -9.33
CA TRP A 121 -11.38 -13.81 -7.93
C TRP A 121 -12.54 -14.31 -7.06
N ASP A 122 -12.21 -14.96 -5.95
CA ASP A 122 -13.10 -15.79 -5.14
C ASP A 122 -13.53 -15.12 -3.82
N MET A 123 -13.51 -13.79 -3.76
CA MET A 123 -13.77 -13.02 -2.53
C MET A 123 -12.75 -13.23 -1.41
N ASN A 124 -11.58 -13.78 -1.73
CA ASN A 124 -10.49 -13.94 -0.79
C ASN A 124 -9.62 -12.66 -0.72
N PRO A 125 -9.50 -12.00 0.45
CA PRO A 125 -8.63 -10.84 0.61
C PRO A 125 -7.13 -11.20 0.53
N PHE A 126 -6.80 -12.50 0.52
CA PHE A 126 -5.45 -13.04 0.32
C PHE A 126 -5.22 -13.51 -1.13
N GLY A 127 -5.79 -12.78 -2.10
CA GLY A 127 -5.58 -12.99 -3.52
C GLY A 127 -4.78 -11.86 -4.18
N GLU A 128 -4.80 -11.84 -5.50
CA GLU A 128 -4.26 -10.75 -6.31
C GLU A 128 -5.40 -9.89 -6.86
N PHE A 129 -5.33 -8.57 -6.69
CA PHE A 129 -6.39 -7.62 -7.05
C PHE A 129 -5.86 -6.18 -7.08
N PHE A 130 -6.75 -5.24 -7.43
CA PHE A 130 -6.43 -3.81 -7.38
C PHE A 130 -7.30 -3.10 -6.36
N LEU A 131 -6.74 -2.08 -5.70
CA LEU A 131 -7.49 -1.17 -4.84
C LEU A 131 -7.40 0.25 -5.38
N VAL A 132 -8.49 0.98 -5.30
CA VAL A 132 -8.59 2.37 -5.73
C VAL A 132 -9.00 3.20 -4.53
N GLU A 133 -8.22 4.24 -4.26
CA GLU A 133 -8.54 5.22 -3.22
C GLU A 133 -8.28 6.65 -3.72
N ASN A 134 -9.04 7.59 -3.18
CA ASN A 134 -8.82 9.01 -3.39
C ASN A 134 -8.33 9.59 -2.07
N ARG A 135 -7.12 10.15 -2.05
CA ARG A 135 -6.54 10.74 -0.84
C ARG A 135 -6.33 12.23 -1.01
N ARG A 136 -6.57 13.00 0.04
CA ARG A 136 -6.47 14.46 0.02
C ARG A 136 -5.68 14.97 1.21
N LYS A 137 -5.15 16.18 1.10
CA LYS A 137 -4.29 16.82 2.11
C LYS A 137 -5.04 17.25 3.37
N ILE A 138 -5.65 16.29 4.06
CA ILE A 138 -6.48 16.43 5.25
C ILE A 138 -6.20 15.25 6.19
N GLY A 139 -6.62 15.34 7.46
CA GLY A 139 -6.36 14.27 8.43
C GLY A 139 -4.87 13.96 8.60
N ASN A 140 -4.48 12.70 8.39
CA ASN A 140 -3.10 12.24 8.52
C ASN A 140 -2.19 12.69 7.35
N ASP A 141 -2.78 13.19 6.26
CA ASP A 141 -2.11 13.53 4.99
C ASP A 141 -1.73 14.99 4.87
N THR A 142 -1.39 15.62 5.98
CA THR A 142 -1.24 17.08 6.06
C THR A 142 0.18 17.58 5.78
N GLU A 143 1.17 16.70 5.66
CA GLU A 143 2.56 17.14 5.47
C GLU A 143 2.75 17.89 4.14
N LYS A 144 3.69 18.83 4.11
CA LYS A 144 3.87 19.75 2.99
C LYS A 144 4.06 19.03 1.65
N GLY A 145 4.75 17.89 1.64
CA GLY A 145 5.01 17.09 0.43
C GLY A 145 3.80 16.36 -0.14
N PHE A 146 2.69 16.20 0.62
CA PHE A 146 1.53 15.50 0.09
C PHE A 146 0.81 16.33 -0.95
N VAL A 147 0.50 15.71 -2.08
CA VAL A 147 -0.26 16.30 -3.18
C VAL A 147 -1.71 15.80 -3.14
N GLY A 148 -1.89 14.48 -3.12
CA GLY A 148 -3.21 13.84 -3.08
C GLY A 148 -3.90 13.76 -4.45
N GLY A 149 -4.78 12.79 -4.59
CA GLY A 149 -5.48 12.46 -5.82
C GLY A 149 -5.97 11.02 -5.82
N LEU A 150 -6.32 10.52 -7.01
CA LEU A 150 -6.70 9.13 -7.22
C LEU A 150 -5.45 8.26 -7.34
N LEU A 151 -5.36 7.24 -6.48
CA LEU A 151 -4.31 6.23 -6.51
C LEU A 151 -4.91 4.87 -6.88
N VAL A 152 -4.13 4.07 -7.59
CA VAL A 152 -4.43 2.67 -7.85
C VAL A 152 -3.28 1.83 -7.31
N TRP A 153 -3.61 0.86 -6.47
CA TRP A 153 -2.70 -0.11 -5.90
C TRP A 153 -2.88 -1.45 -6.58
N HIS A 154 -1.79 -2.08 -7.01
CA HIS A 154 -1.76 -3.49 -7.37
C HIS A 154 -1.30 -4.28 -6.15
N VAL A 155 -2.12 -5.24 -5.72
CA VAL A 155 -1.95 -6.03 -4.51
C VAL A 155 -1.81 -7.50 -4.88
N ASP A 156 -0.83 -8.18 -4.29
CA ASP A 156 -0.76 -9.64 -4.26
C ASP A 156 -0.57 -10.15 -2.83
N ALA A 157 -1.70 -10.34 -2.17
CA ALA A 157 -1.79 -10.70 -0.77
C ALA A 157 -1.81 -12.23 -0.52
N ARG A 158 -1.42 -13.03 -1.51
CA ARG A 158 -1.33 -14.49 -1.37
C ARG A 158 -0.49 -14.85 -0.16
N LEU A 159 -0.94 -15.82 0.64
CA LEU A 159 -0.20 -16.29 1.81
C LEU A 159 0.86 -17.31 1.41
N ASN A 160 1.91 -17.40 2.23
CA ASN A 160 2.85 -18.49 2.15
C ASN A 160 2.18 -19.85 2.44
N GLN A 161 2.86 -20.96 2.15
CA GLN A 161 2.31 -22.31 2.35
C GLN A 161 1.82 -22.58 3.78
N ALA A 162 2.43 -21.93 4.79
CA ALA A 162 2.03 -22.08 6.18
C ALA A 162 0.78 -21.26 6.55
N GLY A 163 0.32 -20.35 5.69
CA GLY A 163 -0.80 -19.44 5.99
C GLY A 163 -0.50 -18.44 7.10
N THR A 164 0.78 -18.15 7.36
CA THR A 164 1.20 -17.33 8.53
C THR A 164 1.74 -15.96 8.15
N ASN A 165 1.99 -15.71 6.87
CA ASN A 165 2.47 -14.43 6.36
C ASN A 165 2.17 -14.33 4.86
N PHE A 166 2.26 -13.12 4.30
CA PHE A 166 2.26 -12.92 2.86
C PHE A 166 3.40 -13.68 2.20
N LEU A 167 3.13 -14.20 1.01
CA LEU A 167 4.08 -14.88 0.14
C LEU A 167 5.06 -13.88 -0.47
N TYR A 168 4.58 -12.67 -0.77
CA TYR A 168 5.34 -11.59 -1.40
C TYR A 168 5.61 -10.44 -0.43
N ASN A 169 6.62 -9.63 -0.75
CA ASN A 169 6.97 -8.38 -0.07
C ASN A 169 7.67 -7.42 -1.06
N ASN A 170 7.93 -6.19 -0.63
CA ASN A 170 8.53 -5.15 -1.49
C ASN A 170 10.06 -5.12 -1.46
N SER A 171 10.73 -6.21 -1.07
CA SER A 171 12.19 -6.22 -0.87
C SER A 171 12.92 -7.42 -1.47
N ASP A 172 12.44 -8.64 -1.29
CA ASP A 172 13.25 -9.83 -1.59
C ASP A 172 12.46 -11.03 -2.13
N THR A 173 11.27 -10.78 -2.66
CA THR A 173 10.46 -11.77 -3.39
C THR A 173 10.47 -11.51 -4.89
N GLU A 174 9.81 -12.35 -5.68
CA GLU A 174 9.79 -12.25 -7.16
C GLU A 174 9.14 -10.95 -7.65
N HIS A 175 8.07 -10.52 -6.97
CA HIS A 175 7.36 -9.27 -7.22
C HIS A 175 6.80 -8.68 -5.93
N LYS A 176 6.23 -7.48 -6.01
CA LYS A 176 5.76 -6.70 -4.86
C LYS A 176 4.45 -7.24 -4.30
N LEU A 177 4.35 -7.25 -2.97
CA LEU A 177 3.07 -7.40 -2.26
C LEU A 177 2.13 -6.25 -2.60
N LEU A 178 2.66 -5.03 -2.61
CA LEU A 178 1.89 -3.81 -2.80
C LEU A 178 2.67 -2.84 -3.69
N LYS A 179 2.05 -2.39 -4.77
CA LYS A 179 2.66 -1.45 -5.73
C LYS A 179 1.68 -0.33 -6.08
N PRO A 180 2.04 0.96 -5.93
CA PRO A 180 1.28 2.02 -6.56
C PRO A 180 1.54 2.01 -8.07
N LEU A 181 0.49 2.13 -8.88
CA LEU A 181 0.61 2.18 -10.33
C LEU A 181 0.80 3.64 -10.77
N GLU A 182 2.02 4.00 -11.17
CA GLU A 182 2.44 5.37 -11.52
C GLU A 182 1.76 5.83 -12.83
N ALA A 183 0.71 6.66 -12.74
CA ALA A 183 -0.21 6.94 -13.85
C ALA A 183 0.40 7.56 -15.12
N ASP A 184 1.64 8.06 -15.05
CA ASP A 184 2.35 8.60 -16.21
C ASP A 184 3.17 7.56 -16.99
N GLY A 185 3.27 6.33 -16.46
CA GLY A 185 3.96 5.21 -17.10
C GLY A 185 5.48 5.29 -17.05
N LEU A 186 6.04 6.25 -16.31
CA LEU A 186 7.49 6.38 -16.18
C LEU A 186 8.09 5.34 -15.23
N GLU A 187 7.30 4.79 -14.31
CA GLU A 187 7.64 3.66 -13.44
C GLU A 187 8.97 3.90 -12.69
N GLU A 188 9.20 5.12 -12.20
CA GLU A 188 10.46 5.52 -11.59
C GLU A 188 10.75 4.79 -10.30
N LEU A 189 9.72 4.44 -9.52
CA LEU A 189 9.88 3.65 -8.30
C LEU A 189 10.43 2.26 -8.64
N GLU A 190 9.87 1.62 -9.68
CA GLU A 190 10.31 0.30 -10.16
C GLU A 190 11.68 0.33 -10.86
N LYS A 191 12.09 1.49 -11.37
CA LYS A 191 13.39 1.68 -12.03
C LYS A 191 14.47 2.25 -11.11
N LYS A 192 14.17 2.46 -9.83
CA LYS A 192 15.04 3.16 -8.85
C LYS A 192 15.47 4.55 -9.30
N LEU A 193 14.66 5.22 -10.12
CA LEU A 193 14.92 6.59 -10.59
C LEU A 193 14.35 7.64 -9.63
N SER A 194 13.36 7.26 -8.81
CA SER A 194 12.78 8.09 -7.76
C SER A 194 12.57 7.28 -6.48
N LYS A 195 12.47 7.98 -5.36
CA LYS A 195 11.98 7.43 -4.09
C LYS A 195 10.59 7.96 -3.71
N ASN A 196 10.07 8.91 -4.47
CA ASN A 196 8.83 9.62 -4.14
C ASN A 196 7.81 9.35 -5.23
N PHE A 197 6.59 9.01 -4.82
CA PHE A 197 5.41 9.05 -5.66
C PHE A 197 4.99 10.52 -5.81
N GLY A 198 5.10 11.05 -7.03
CA GLY A 198 4.93 12.44 -7.38
C GLY A 198 3.53 12.80 -7.89
N PHE A 199 3.33 14.08 -8.18
CA PHE A 199 2.09 14.56 -8.80
C PHE A 199 1.74 13.86 -10.14
N PRO A 200 2.70 13.62 -11.08
CA PRO A 200 2.40 12.96 -12.35
C PRO A 200 1.84 11.54 -12.21
N ASP A 201 2.19 10.87 -11.11
CA ASP A 201 1.88 9.48 -10.81
C ASP A 201 0.43 9.28 -10.35
N TYR A 202 -0.25 10.34 -9.90
CA TYR A 202 -1.67 10.29 -9.58
C TYR A 202 -2.52 10.24 -10.85
N TYR A 203 -3.63 9.51 -10.80
CA TYR A 203 -4.61 9.43 -11.89
C TYR A 203 -5.45 10.71 -12.00
N VAL A 204 -4.82 11.79 -12.47
CA VAL A 204 -5.50 13.03 -12.88
C VAL A 204 -6.35 12.81 -14.12
N LYS A 205 -7.12 13.83 -14.52
CA LYS A 205 -8.00 13.76 -15.68
C LYS A 205 -7.25 13.24 -16.92
N ASP A 206 -7.92 12.37 -17.67
CA ASP A 206 -7.46 11.75 -18.92
C ASP A 206 -6.33 10.72 -18.76
N ARG A 207 -5.91 10.40 -17.52
CA ARG A 207 -5.06 9.23 -17.25
C ARG A 207 -5.84 7.94 -17.39
N VAL A 208 -5.17 6.91 -17.91
CA VAL A 208 -5.77 5.61 -18.20
C VAL A 208 -4.90 4.49 -17.64
N LEU A 209 -5.57 3.42 -17.20
CA LEU A 209 -4.97 2.16 -16.81
C LEU A 209 -5.72 1.04 -17.54
N GLY A 210 -4.99 0.07 -18.05
CA GLY A 210 -5.52 -1.12 -18.70
C GLY A 210 -4.45 -2.17 -18.95
N PRO A 211 -4.81 -3.34 -19.48
CA PRO A 211 -3.87 -4.45 -19.66
C PRO A 211 -2.73 -4.14 -20.66
N GLU A 212 -2.98 -3.20 -21.58
CA GLU A 212 -2.03 -2.77 -22.64
C GLU A 212 -1.40 -1.39 -22.37
N THR A 213 -1.64 -0.79 -21.20
CA THR A 213 -1.03 0.49 -20.83
C THR A 213 0.28 0.29 -20.06
N LEU A 214 0.99 1.39 -19.83
CA LEU A 214 2.09 1.48 -18.87
C LEU A 214 1.71 2.54 -17.83
N PRO A 215 1.55 2.19 -16.53
CA PRO A 215 1.51 0.83 -15.95
C PRO A 215 0.42 -0.04 -16.56
N SER A 216 0.60 -1.35 -16.47
CA SER A 216 -0.39 -2.35 -16.90
C SER A 216 -1.28 -2.76 -15.72
N SER A 217 -2.55 -3.07 -15.99
CA SER A 217 -3.45 -3.76 -15.05
C SER A 217 -3.41 -5.29 -15.20
N ARG A 218 -2.43 -5.86 -15.89
CA ARG A 218 -2.22 -7.32 -15.92
C ARG A 218 -1.84 -7.84 -14.53
N LEU A 219 -2.17 -9.10 -14.28
CA LEU A 219 -1.68 -9.81 -13.11
C LEU A 219 -0.18 -10.09 -13.25
N TYR A 220 0.49 -10.41 -12.15
CA TYR A 220 1.92 -10.68 -12.12
C TYR A 220 2.33 -11.87 -12.99
N ASP A 221 1.43 -12.84 -13.23
CA ASP A 221 1.65 -13.94 -14.17
C ASP A 221 1.46 -13.55 -15.65
N GLY A 222 1.15 -12.27 -15.92
CA GLY A 222 0.91 -11.71 -17.24
C GLY A 222 -0.54 -11.86 -17.73
N ALA A 223 -1.41 -12.52 -16.97
CA ALA A 223 -2.81 -12.69 -17.36
C ALA A 223 -3.52 -11.33 -17.53
N ASP A 224 -4.37 -11.25 -18.55
CA ASP A 224 -5.24 -10.11 -18.79
C ASP A 224 -6.31 -10.07 -17.69
N SER A 225 -6.26 -9.04 -16.83
CA SER A 225 -7.27 -8.87 -15.78
C SER A 225 -8.61 -8.37 -16.33
N GLY A 226 -8.67 -7.92 -17.59
CA GLY A 226 -9.84 -7.28 -18.19
C GLY A 226 -10.20 -5.92 -17.58
N ILE A 227 -9.50 -5.46 -16.54
CA ILE A 227 -9.82 -4.22 -15.81
C ILE A 227 -9.20 -3.05 -16.54
N SER A 228 -10.00 -2.05 -16.87
CA SER A 228 -9.50 -0.74 -17.30
C SER A 228 -10.17 0.40 -16.54
N LEU A 229 -9.40 1.46 -16.29
CA LEU A 229 -9.82 2.67 -15.61
C LEU A 229 -9.49 3.89 -16.48
N SER A 230 -10.43 4.82 -16.63
CA SER A 230 -10.22 6.12 -17.25
C SER A 230 -10.61 7.22 -16.27
N SER A 231 -9.63 8.01 -15.82
CA SER A 231 -9.86 9.07 -14.84
C SER A 231 -10.55 10.28 -15.49
N LEU A 232 -11.65 10.72 -14.88
CA LEU A 232 -12.35 11.95 -15.26
C LEU A 232 -11.86 13.16 -14.43
N GLY A 233 -10.94 12.92 -13.49
CA GLY A 233 -10.43 13.91 -12.55
C GLY A 233 -11.44 14.33 -11.50
N GLY A 234 -11.11 15.43 -10.81
CA GLY A 234 -11.93 16.00 -9.74
C GLY A 234 -11.07 16.70 -8.70
N ASN A 235 -11.59 17.78 -8.12
CA ASN A 235 -10.84 18.62 -7.19
C ASN A 235 -10.82 18.05 -5.76
N PHE A 236 -11.92 17.44 -5.32
CA PHE A 236 -12.04 16.85 -3.98
C PHE A 236 -12.43 15.39 -4.11
N ASP A 237 -13.69 15.10 -4.45
CA ASP A 237 -14.08 13.80 -4.98
C ASP A 237 -13.46 13.61 -6.37
N VAL A 238 -13.06 12.38 -6.70
CA VAL A 238 -12.59 12.03 -8.03
C VAL A 238 -13.61 11.14 -8.71
N SER A 239 -13.86 11.39 -9.99
CA SER A 239 -14.66 10.51 -10.85
C SER A 239 -13.78 9.76 -11.83
N PHE A 240 -14.18 8.54 -12.18
CA PHE A 240 -13.51 7.70 -13.18
C PHE A 240 -14.49 6.69 -13.77
N ARG A 241 -14.16 6.15 -14.94
CA ARG A 241 -14.92 5.06 -15.57
C ARG A 241 -14.15 3.76 -15.47
N LEU A 242 -14.87 2.70 -15.12
CA LEU A 242 -14.36 1.33 -15.16
C LEU A 242 -14.98 0.56 -16.32
N SER A 243 -14.19 -0.31 -16.91
CA SER A 243 -14.66 -1.36 -17.82
C SER A 243 -14.01 -2.69 -17.46
N PHE A 244 -14.75 -3.77 -17.71
CA PHE A 244 -14.32 -5.15 -17.51
C PHE A 244 -14.53 -5.89 -18.84
N LYS A 245 -13.58 -6.74 -19.22
CA LYS A 245 -13.61 -7.54 -20.46
C LYS A 245 -13.98 -8.98 -20.18
#